data_AF-A0AAJ2ETH2-F1
#
_entry.id   AF-A0AAJ2ETH2-F1
#
_cell.length_a   1.000
_cell.length_b   1.000
_cell.length_c   1.000
_cell.angle_alpha   90.00
_cell.angle_beta   90.00
_cell.angle_gamma   90.00
#
_symmetry.space_group_name_H-M   'P 1'
#
loop_
_entity.id
_entity.type
_entity.pdbx_description
1 polymer ?
#
loop_
_entity_poly.entity_id
_entity_poly.type
_entity_poly.pdbx_seq_one_letter_code
_entity_poly.pdbx_strand_id
1 'polypeptide(L)'
;MRRMWPEEFSALLDNAEEVNLSIPSAEAGSGTREPTARKALKARITQDAFEKIWPMAEARYRLNGKLSGRAITLIANNPHYKQWHPSDGGSEEDVADSGHTYTTRYVIVHFLLDDVREPVEA
;
A
#
# COMPACT_ATOMS: atom_id res chain seq x y z
N MET A 1 -16.16 -9.22 9.14
CA MET A 1 -16.89 -8.58 8.02
C MET A 1 -15.94 -8.40 6.84
N ARG A 2 -16.37 -8.78 5.64
CA ARG A 2 -15.61 -8.61 4.39
C ARG A 2 -15.65 -7.12 4.02
N ARG A 3 -14.50 -6.42 4.02
CA ARG A 3 -14.38 -5.04 3.52
C ARG A 3 -13.80 -5.09 2.12
N MET A 4 -14.45 -4.41 1.18
CA MET A 4 -13.98 -4.28 -0.20
C MET A 4 -13.20 -2.98 -0.34
N TRP A 5 -12.16 -2.98 -1.17
CA TRP A 5 -11.47 -1.75 -1.52
C TRP A 5 -12.45 -0.79 -2.23
N PRO A 6 -12.57 0.48 -1.79
CA PRO A 6 -13.51 1.42 -2.38
C PRO A 6 -13.17 1.68 -3.85
N GLU A 7 -14.20 1.71 -4.69
CA GLU A 7 -14.04 1.84 -6.13
C GLU A 7 -13.35 3.16 -6.51
N GLU A 8 -13.66 4.25 -5.79
CA GLU A 8 -13.08 5.58 -5.96
C GLU A 8 -11.54 5.62 -5.81
N PHE A 9 -10.96 4.66 -5.10
CA PHE A 9 -9.51 4.55 -4.90
C PHE A 9 -8.86 3.44 -5.73
N SER A 10 -9.60 2.78 -6.63
CA SER A 10 -9.07 1.67 -7.44
C SER A 10 -7.92 2.14 -8.34
N ALA A 11 -8.03 3.34 -8.90
CA ALA A 11 -7.03 3.93 -9.78
C ALA A 11 -5.66 4.13 -9.10
N LEU A 12 -5.61 4.20 -7.75
CA LEU A 12 -4.35 4.30 -7.01
C LEU A 12 -3.48 3.05 -7.17
N LEU A 13 -4.07 1.92 -7.53
CA LEU A 13 -3.40 0.63 -7.68
C LEU A 13 -3.01 0.32 -9.13
N ASP A 14 -3.46 1.10 -10.11
CA ASP A 14 -3.27 0.79 -11.53
C ASP A 14 -1.80 0.75 -11.96
N ASN A 15 -0.99 1.61 -11.35
CA ASN A 15 0.46 1.71 -11.59
C ASN A 15 1.28 1.19 -10.40
N ALA A 16 0.67 0.44 -9.49
CA ALA A 16 1.37 -0.09 -8.33
C ALA A 16 2.29 -1.25 -8.71
N GLU A 17 3.50 -1.24 -8.16
CA GLU A 17 4.51 -2.28 -8.38
C GLU A 17 4.38 -3.38 -7.32
N GLU A 18 4.34 -4.65 -7.74
CA GLU A 18 4.47 -5.77 -6.81
C GLU A 18 5.93 -5.91 -6.35
N VAL A 19 6.15 -5.75 -5.03
CA VAL A 19 7.47 -5.81 -4.40
C VAL A 19 7.50 -6.84 -3.28
N ASN A 20 8.70 -7.29 -2.90
CA ASN A 20 8.90 -8.15 -1.73
C ASN A 20 9.58 -7.35 -0.61
N LEU A 21 8.89 -7.22 0.53
CA LEU A 21 9.41 -6.57 1.73
C LEU A 21 10.22 -7.59 2.53
N SER A 22 11.47 -7.27 2.82
CA SER A 22 12.34 -8.12 3.65
C SER A 22 12.24 -7.67 5.12
N ILE A 23 11.44 -8.38 5.91
CA ILE A 23 11.21 -8.02 7.31
C ILE A 23 12.33 -8.63 8.15
N PRO A 24 13.12 -7.82 8.88
CA PRO A 24 14.11 -8.34 9.80
C PRO A 24 13.38 -9.14 10.89
N SER A 25 13.81 -10.39 11.11
CA SER A 25 13.24 -11.19 12.19
C SER A 25 13.68 -10.60 13.52
N ALA A 26 12.73 -10.27 14.40
CA ALA A 26 13.06 -9.81 15.75
C ALA A 26 13.88 -10.90 16.45
N GLU A 27 15.02 -10.52 17.03
CA GLU A 27 15.93 -11.40 17.75
C GLU A 27 15.23 -11.97 18.99
N ALA A 28 14.70 -13.19 18.88
CA ALA A 28 14.38 -14.03 20.03
C ALA A 28 15.51 -15.07 20.13
N GLY A 29 16.23 -15.05 21.25
CA GLY A 29 17.48 -15.78 21.45
C GLY A 29 17.44 -17.24 20.99
N SER A 30 18.57 -17.69 20.44
CA SER A 30 18.82 -19.02 19.87
C SER A 30 18.23 -19.27 18.47
N GLY A 31 18.98 -18.85 17.45
CA GLY A 31 18.84 -19.31 16.06
C GLY A 31 18.67 -18.17 15.08
N THR A 32 19.60 -18.04 14.12
CA THR A 32 19.50 -17.09 13.00
C THR A 32 18.24 -17.39 12.20
N ARG A 33 17.16 -16.63 12.45
CA ARG A 33 15.90 -16.79 11.72
C ARG A 33 15.96 -15.93 10.47
N GLU A 34 15.88 -16.56 9.30
CA GLU A 34 15.96 -15.87 8.01
C GLU A 34 14.89 -14.76 7.89
N PRO A 35 15.20 -13.65 7.19
CA PRO A 35 14.24 -12.57 6.97
C PRO A 35 12.97 -13.11 6.33
N THR A 36 11.81 -12.74 6.87
CA THR A 36 10.53 -13.15 6.26
C THR A 36 10.21 -12.20 5.11
N ALA A 37 10.17 -12.73 3.89
CA ALA A 37 9.71 -11.99 2.73
C ALA A 37 8.17 -11.89 2.73
N ARG A 38 7.63 -10.68 2.57
CA ARG A 38 6.20 -10.43 2.39
C ARG A 38 5.94 -9.74 1.06
N LYS A 39 4.96 -10.22 0.30
CA LYS A 39 4.49 -9.52 -0.91
C LYS A 39 3.79 -8.23 -0.53
N ALA A 40 3.99 -7.19 -1.33
CA ALA A 40 3.35 -5.90 -1.16
C ALA A 40 3.14 -5.21 -2.51
N LEU A 41 2.27 -4.20 -2.51
CA LEU A 41 2.16 -3.22 -3.60
C LEU A 41 2.82 -1.92 -3.17
N LYS A 42 3.70 -1.38 -4.00
CA LYS A 42 4.29 -0.06 -3.86
C LYS A 42 3.60 0.89 -4.84
N ALA A 43 3.03 1.98 -4.34
CA ALA A 43 2.36 2.97 -5.16
C ALA A 43 2.90 4.36 -4.89
N ARG A 44 3.04 5.17 -5.94
CA ARG A 44 3.24 6.63 -5.84
C ARG A 44 1.88 7.29 -6.03
N ILE A 45 1.38 7.94 -4.99
CA ILE A 45 0.07 8.60 -4.98
C ILE A 45 0.23 10.06 -4.59
N THR A 46 -0.76 10.90 -4.90
CA THR A 46 -0.74 12.30 -4.45
C THR A 46 -0.91 12.37 -2.93
N GLN A 47 -0.40 13.44 -2.31
CA GLN A 47 -0.59 13.72 -0.88
C GLN A 47 -2.08 13.77 -0.52
N ASP A 48 -2.92 14.39 -1.36
CA ASP A 48 -4.37 14.46 -1.16
C ASP A 48 -5.03 13.06 -1.18
N ALA A 49 -4.65 12.19 -2.12
CA ALA A 49 -5.16 10.82 -2.16
C ALA A 49 -4.73 10.03 -0.92
N PHE A 50 -3.49 10.23 -0.47
CA PHE A 50 -2.97 9.60 0.73
C PHE A 50 -3.77 9.98 1.99
N GLU A 51 -4.06 11.27 2.17
CA GLU A 51 -4.86 11.75 3.32
C GLU A 51 -6.26 11.14 3.35
N LYS A 52 -6.86 10.89 2.19
CA LYS A 52 -8.17 10.22 2.06
C LYS A 52 -8.14 8.74 2.47
N ILE A 53 -7.07 8.02 2.11
CA ILE A 53 -6.94 6.60 2.45
C ILE A 53 -6.26 6.34 3.80
N TRP A 54 -5.61 7.34 4.40
CA TRP A 54 -4.93 7.20 5.69
C TRP A 54 -5.84 6.65 6.80
N PRO A 55 -7.10 7.12 6.99
CA PRO A 55 -8.02 6.54 7.98
C PRO A 55 -8.36 5.06 7.74
N MET A 56 -8.08 4.55 6.54
CA MET A 56 -8.27 3.16 6.18
C MET A 56 -7.07 2.27 6.54
N ALA A 57 -5.99 2.85 7.05
CA ALA A 57 -4.86 2.11 7.60
C ALA A 57 -5.34 1.02 8.56
N GLU A 58 -4.60 -0.09 8.63
CA GLU A 58 -4.84 -1.21 9.55
C GLU A 58 -6.07 -2.09 9.25
N ALA A 59 -6.93 -1.70 8.30
CA ALA A 59 -7.98 -2.57 7.79
C ALA A 59 -7.53 -3.36 6.55
N ARG A 60 -7.99 -4.61 6.47
CA ARG A 60 -7.78 -5.48 5.30
C ARG A 60 -8.92 -5.32 4.31
N TYR A 61 -8.60 -4.97 3.07
CA TYR A 61 -9.56 -4.76 1.99
C TYR A 61 -9.36 -5.78 0.88
N ARG A 62 -10.42 -6.46 0.46
CA ARG A 62 -10.37 -7.34 -0.71
C ARG A 62 -10.40 -6.53 -2.00
N LEU A 63 -9.66 -7.02 -2.98
CA LEU A 63 -9.55 -6.43 -4.30
C LEU A 63 -10.44 -7.17 -5.30
N ASN A 64 -10.84 -6.43 -6.34
CA ASN A 64 -11.58 -6.91 -7.49
C ASN A 64 -10.73 -6.73 -8.77
N GLY A 65 -11.26 -7.15 -9.92
CA GLY A 65 -10.61 -6.95 -11.21
C GLY A 65 -9.32 -7.76 -11.34
N LYS A 66 -8.24 -7.12 -11.82
CA LYS A 66 -6.93 -7.78 -12.07
C LYS A 66 -6.30 -8.39 -10.82
N LEU A 67 -6.66 -7.89 -9.63
CA LEU A 67 -6.17 -8.35 -8.34
C LEU A 67 -7.23 -9.14 -7.55
N SER A 68 -8.25 -9.66 -8.24
CA SER A 68 -9.26 -10.53 -7.62
C SER A 68 -8.62 -11.73 -6.91
N GLY A 69 -9.19 -12.13 -5.78
CA GLY A 69 -8.63 -13.17 -4.91
C GLY A 69 -7.50 -12.69 -4.00
N ARG A 70 -7.13 -11.40 -4.05
CA ARG A 70 -6.14 -10.79 -3.14
C ARG A 70 -6.77 -9.77 -2.22
N ALA A 71 -6.03 -9.42 -1.18
CA ALA A 71 -6.38 -8.36 -0.27
C ALA A 71 -5.17 -7.49 0.06
N ILE A 72 -5.44 -6.22 0.32
CA ILE A 72 -4.43 -5.25 0.69
C ILE A 72 -4.65 -4.69 2.09
N THR A 73 -3.56 -4.31 2.73
CA THR A 73 -3.55 -3.57 4.00
C THR A 73 -2.53 -2.45 3.89
N LEU A 74 -2.97 -1.20 4.03
CA LEU A 74 -2.08 -0.03 3.99
C LEU A 74 -1.09 -0.07 5.16
N ILE A 75 0.20 0.08 4.84
CA ILE A 75 1.29 0.13 5.81
C ILE A 75 1.54 1.60 6.18
N ALA A 76 0.82 2.10 7.17
CA ALA A 76 0.94 3.48 7.64
C ALA A 76 1.41 3.61 9.10
N ASN A 77 0.93 2.72 9.96
CA ASN A 77 1.06 2.90 11.42
C ASN A 77 1.73 1.71 12.11
N ASN A 78 1.85 0.56 11.43
CA ASN A 78 2.31 -0.67 12.07
C ASN A 78 3.84 -0.62 12.29
N PRO A 79 4.33 -0.70 13.55
CA PRO A 79 5.76 -0.58 13.86
C PRO A 79 6.62 -1.69 13.28
N HIS A 80 6.06 -2.88 13.02
CA HIS A 80 6.79 -3.98 12.37
C HIS A 80 7.22 -3.65 10.95
N TYR A 81 6.57 -2.66 10.33
CA TYR A 81 6.81 -2.26 8.96
C TYR A 81 7.30 -0.81 8.85
N LYS A 82 7.93 -0.28 9.90
CA LYS A 82 8.37 1.13 9.96
C LYS A 82 9.19 1.57 8.74
N GLN A 83 10.02 0.68 8.19
CA GLN A 83 10.82 0.96 6.99
C GLN A 83 9.98 1.24 5.73
N TRP A 84 8.75 0.73 5.67
CA TRP A 84 7.83 0.87 4.55
C TRP A 84 6.65 1.79 4.83
N HIS A 85 6.74 2.57 5.92
CA HIS A 85 5.80 3.65 6.18
C HIS A 85 5.82 4.67 5.03
N PRO A 86 4.76 5.48 4.90
CA PRO A 86 4.65 6.50 3.87
C PRO A 86 5.88 7.41 3.90
N SER A 87 6.46 7.62 2.72
CA SER A 87 7.70 8.39 2.55
C SER A 87 7.56 9.36 1.40
N ASP A 88 8.44 10.36 1.35
CA ASP A 88 8.43 11.37 0.30
C ASP A 88 8.50 10.72 -1.10
N GLY A 89 7.54 11.06 -1.95
CA GLY A 89 7.47 10.64 -3.36
C GLY A 89 7.88 11.76 -4.32
N GLY A 90 8.42 12.86 -3.80
CA GLY A 90 8.80 14.03 -4.54
C GLY A 90 7.61 14.90 -4.92
N SER A 91 7.89 15.89 -5.78
CA SER A 91 6.89 16.83 -6.27
C SER A 91 7.05 17.07 -7.76
N GLU A 92 5.95 17.41 -8.43
CA GLU A 92 5.93 17.85 -9.82
C GLU A 92 5.35 19.26 -9.88
N GLU A 93 5.99 20.11 -10.68
CA GLU A 93 5.48 21.43 -11.02
C GLU A 93 4.78 21.35 -12.37
N ASP A 94 3.62 21.99 -12.46
CA ASP A 94 2.84 22.07 -13.69
C ASP A 94 2.19 23.45 -13.83
N VAL A 95 1.76 23.80 -15.03
CA VAL A 95 1.21 25.12 -15.37
C VAL A 95 -0.24 24.95 -15.76
N ALA A 96 -1.14 25.52 -14.96
CA ALA A 96 -2.56 25.55 -15.30
C ALA A 96 -2.80 26.38 -16.57
N ASP A 97 -3.91 26.15 -17.27
CA ASP A 97 -4.29 26.88 -18.49
C ASP A 97 -4.36 28.41 -18.29
N SER A 98 -4.53 28.86 -17.05
CA SER A 98 -4.48 30.27 -16.63
C SER A 98 -3.07 30.86 -16.51
N GLY A 99 -2.02 30.07 -16.77
CA GLY A 99 -0.61 30.46 -16.61
C GLY A 99 -0.08 30.40 -15.16
N HIS A 100 -0.88 29.90 -14.22
CA HIS A 100 -0.47 29.75 -12.83
C HIS A 100 0.28 28.43 -12.63
N THR A 101 1.49 28.49 -12.08
CA THR A 101 2.23 27.30 -11.67
C THR A 101 1.63 26.72 -10.39
N TYR A 102 1.50 25.40 -10.34
CA TYR A 102 1.09 24.65 -9.17
C TYR A 102 2.02 23.46 -8.94
N THR A 103 2.17 23.06 -7.68
CA THR A 103 3.04 21.96 -7.28
C THR A 103 2.21 20.82 -6.72
N THR A 104 2.28 19.66 -7.36
CA THR A 104 1.67 18.43 -6.86
C THR A 104 2.69 17.66 -6.04
N ARG A 105 2.34 17.36 -4.77
CA ARG A 105 3.18 16.54 -3.88
C ARG A 105 2.74 15.09 -3.94
N TYR A 106 3.71 14.19 -3.90
CA TYR A 106 3.50 12.76 -3.95
C TYR A 106 4.09 12.06 -2.73
N VAL A 107 3.52 10.91 -2.42
CA VAL A 107 3.93 10.03 -1.33
C VAL A 107 4.09 8.63 -1.89
N ILE A 108 5.16 7.94 -1.49
CA ILE A 108 5.32 6.51 -1.73
C ILE A 108 4.68 5.77 -0.56
N VAL A 109 3.68 4.94 -0.87
CA VAL A 109 3.00 4.08 0.09
C VAL A 109 3.20 2.61 -0.26
N HIS A 110 3.12 1.77 0.77
CA HIS A 110 3.15 0.32 0.62
C HIS A 110 1.87 -0.29 1.16
N PHE A 111 1.37 -1.30 0.48
CA PHE A 111 0.27 -2.13 0.93
C PHE A 111 0.75 -3.57 1.05
N LEU A 112 0.56 -4.22 2.20
CA LEU A 112 0.75 -5.67 2.28
C LEU A 112 -0.22 -6.35 1.32
N LEU A 113 0.26 -7.35 0.59
CA LEU A 113 -0.52 -8.09 -0.39
C LEU A 113 -0.66 -9.54 0.07
N ASP A 114 -1.87 -9.91 0.44
CA ASP A 114 -2.20 -11.25 0.92
C ASP A 114 -3.13 -11.97 -0.06
N ASP A 115 -2.81 -13.23 -0.37
CA ASP A 115 -3.75 -14.11 -1.05
C ASP A 115 -4.95 -14.41 -0.13
N VAL A 116 -6.15 -14.39 -0.70
CA VAL A 116 -7.39 -14.76 -0.03
C VAL A 116 -7.81 -16.11 -0.60
N ARG A 117 -7.53 -17.19 0.14
CA ARG A 117 -8.19 -18.47 -0.11
C ARG A 117 -9.66 -18.31 0.28
N GLU A 118 -10.56 -18.29 -0.69
CA GLU A 118 -11.97 -18.53 -0.40
C GLU A 118 -12.10 -20.00 0.04
N PRO A 119 -12.81 -20.31 1.14
CA PRO A 119 -13.24 -21.68 1.34
C PRO A 119 -14.11 -22.04 0.13
N VAL A 120 -13.73 -23.11 -0.57
CA VAL A 120 -14.62 -23.74 -1.54
C VAL A 120 -15.83 -24.17 -0.72
N GLU A 121 -16.98 -23.51 -0.90
CA GLU A 121 -18.24 -24.08 -0.42
C GLU A 121 -18.40 -25.41 -1.18
N ALA A 122 -18.29 -26.49 -0.42
CA ALA A 122 -18.46 -27.86 -0.89
C ALA A 122 -19.95 -28.20 -1.02
#